data_AF-A0A928L0F4-F1
#
_entry.id   AF-A0A928L0F4-F1
#
_cell.length_a   1.000
_cell.length_b   1.000
_cell.length_c   1.000
_cell.angle_alpha   90.00
_cell.angle_beta   90.00
_cell.angle_gamma   90.00
#
_symmetry.space_group_name_H-M   'P 1'
#
loop_
_entity.id
_entity.type
_entity.pdbx_description
1 polymer ?
#
loop_
_entity_poly.entity_id
_entity_poly.type
_entity_poly.pdbx_seq_one_letter_code
_entity_poly.pdbx_strand_id
1 'polypeptide(L)'
;MLVDKEKLSDYGFSAEKIPLQIVVGVIIGVLMSVVLTLIPHLAGYGEYFNSGNDYSQPWQFVYEFIYCIIAVGFVEEFIFRGFIFSRVKSLGGNNIVAVIVSSVLFGFFHIFGGNPLQIFTTALIGAFFCLCRLKIKNCTLLSLIIAHGVYDALITVWSNVQF
;
A
#
# COMPACT_ATOMS: atom_id res chain seq x y z
N MET A 1 12.79 -31.90 11.60
CA MET A 1 12.29 -30.71 10.88
C MET A 1 11.10 -30.18 11.67
N LEU A 2 11.35 -29.23 12.58
CA LEU A 2 10.26 -28.56 13.30
C LEU A 2 9.64 -27.58 12.31
N VAL A 3 8.44 -27.88 11.82
CA VAL A 3 7.63 -26.88 11.14
C VAL A 3 7.21 -25.90 12.24
N ASP A 4 7.92 -24.79 12.37
CA ASP A 4 7.48 -23.71 13.23
C ASP A 4 6.09 -23.30 12.74
N LYS A 5 5.10 -23.40 13.65
CA LYS A 5 3.73 -22.97 13.38
C LYS A 5 3.69 -21.45 13.43
N GLU A 6 4.19 -20.81 12.37
CA GLU A 6 4.08 -19.37 12.19
C GLU A 6 2.59 -18.96 12.22
N LYS A 7 2.32 -17.87 12.93
CA LYS A 7 0.98 -17.30 13.10
C LYS A 7 0.85 -16.07 12.21
N LEU A 8 -0.38 -15.71 11.83
CA LEU A 8 -0.65 -14.46 11.10
C LEU A 8 -0.17 -13.21 11.86
N SER A 9 -0.11 -13.27 13.19
CA SER A 9 0.44 -12.19 14.02
C SER A 9 1.92 -11.91 13.75
N ASP A 10 2.68 -12.93 13.36
CA ASP A 10 4.12 -12.81 13.07
C ASP A 10 4.35 -11.99 11.79
N TYR A 11 3.35 -11.98 10.92
CA TYR A 11 3.27 -11.18 9.69
C TYR A 11 2.60 -9.82 9.91
N GLY A 12 2.22 -9.47 11.14
CA GLY A 12 1.69 -8.16 11.47
C GLY A 12 0.18 -8.00 11.36
N PHE A 13 -0.57 -9.09 11.23
CA PHE A 13 -2.02 -9.07 11.47
C PHE A 13 -2.32 -9.00 12.97
N SER A 14 -3.49 -8.45 13.31
CA SER A 14 -4.03 -8.54 14.66
C SER A 14 -5.54 -8.70 14.58
N ALA A 15 -6.10 -9.59 15.42
CA ALA A 15 -7.55 -9.75 15.55
C ALA A 15 -8.18 -8.65 16.43
N GLU A 16 -7.38 -7.79 17.07
CA GLU A 16 -7.87 -6.77 17.99
C GLU A 16 -8.30 -5.50 17.25
N LYS A 17 -9.49 -4.98 17.56
CA LYS A 17 -9.99 -3.68 17.07
C LYS A 17 -9.96 -3.57 15.54
N ILE A 18 -10.34 -4.65 14.84
CA ILE A 18 -10.43 -4.70 13.36
C ILE A 18 -11.13 -3.47 12.76
N PRO A 19 -12.28 -2.98 13.26
CA PRO A 19 -12.91 -1.78 12.69
C PRO A 19 -12.00 -0.55 12.70
N LEU A 20 -11.21 -0.38 13.76
CA LEU A 20 -10.27 0.73 13.86
C LEU A 20 -9.08 0.56 12.90
N GLN A 21 -8.60 -0.67 12.69
CA GLN A 21 -7.57 -0.95 11.69
C GLN A 21 -8.04 -0.59 10.29
N ILE A 22 -9.30 -0.90 9.96
CA ILE A 22 -9.95 -0.54 8.69
C ILE A 22 -10.03 0.97 8.55
N VAL A 23 -10.55 1.67 9.55
CA VAL A 23 -10.68 3.14 9.55
C VAL A 23 -9.30 3.80 9.38
N VAL A 24 -8.28 3.35 10.10
CA VAL A 24 -6.90 3.85 9.94
C VAL A 24 -6.40 3.63 8.51
N GLY A 25 -6.64 2.46 7.92
CA GLY A 25 -6.26 2.17 6.53
C GLY A 25 -6.94 3.10 5.53
N VAL A 26 -8.26 3.28 5.64
CA VAL A 26 -9.03 4.18 4.78
C VAL A 26 -8.52 5.62 4.90
N ILE A 27 -8.29 6.11 6.13
CA ILE A 27 -7.77 7.47 6.35
C ILE A 27 -6.40 7.65 5.70
N ILE A 28 -5.47 6.70 5.88
CA ILE A 28 -4.14 6.78 5.27
C ILE A 28 -4.26 6.79 3.74
N GLY A 29 -5.04 5.87 3.15
CA GLY A 29 -5.21 5.78 1.70
C GLY A 29 -5.84 7.04 1.09
N VAL A 30 -6.87 7.59 1.72
CA VAL A 30 -7.51 8.84 1.28
C VAL A 30 -6.53 10.02 1.40
N LEU A 31 -5.81 10.16 2.52
CA LEU A 31 -4.83 11.24 2.69
C LEU A 31 -3.70 11.15 1.65
N MET A 32 -3.21 9.94 1.39
CA MET A 32 -2.24 9.72 0.31
C MET A 32 -2.81 10.13 -1.04
N SER A 33 -4.04 9.72 -1.36
CA SER A 33 -4.67 10.07 -2.62
C SER A 33 -4.85 11.58 -2.80
N VAL A 34 -5.23 12.29 -1.72
CA VAL A 34 -5.33 13.75 -1.74
C VAL A 34 -3.98 14.39 -2.06
N VAL A 35 -2.92 13.96 -1.38
CA VAL A 35 -1.58 14.57 -1.49
C VAL A 35 -0.87 14.18 -2.79
N LEU A 36 -0.92 12.91 -3.17
CA LEU A 36 -0.12 12.35 -4.25
C LEU A 36 -0.87 12.31 -5.59
N THR A 37 -2.18 12.50 -5.61
CA THR A 37 -2.98 12.40 -6.85
C THR A 37 -3.89 13.60 -7.05
N LEU A 38 -4.80 13.89 -6.11
CA LEU A 38 -5.79 14.96 -6.31
C LEU A 38 -5.15 16.35 -6.43
N ILE A 39 -4.25 16.72 -5.51
CA ILE A 39 -3.54 18.01 -5.58
C ILE A 39 -2.77 18.17 -6.90
N PRO A 40 -1.93 17.20 -7.34
CA PRO A 40 -1.31 17.25 -8.67
C PRO A 40 -2.29 17.37 -9.83
N HIS A 41 -3.42 16.66 -9.76
CA HIS A 41 -4.45 16.72 -10.80
C HIS A 41 -5.05 18.13 -10.91
N LEU A 42 -5.43 18.73 -9.78
CA LEU A 42 -5.92 20.12 -9.72
C LEU A 42 -4.87 21.16 -10.13
N ALA A 43 -3.58 20.82 -10.01
CA ALA A 43 -2.48 21.66 -10.45
C ALA A 43 -2.13 21.50 -11.95
N GLY A 44 -2.92 20.71 -12.71
CA GLY A 44 -2.74 20.50 -14.15
C GLY A 44 -1.77 19.37 -14.52
N TYR A 45 -1.37 18.53 -13.56
CA TYR A 45 -0.46 17.40 -13.78
C TYR A 45 -1.20 16.04 -13.80
N GLY A 46 -2.52 16.04 -14.04
CA GLY A 46 -3.36 14.83 -13.99
C GLY A 46 -2.92 13.70 -14.92
N GLU A 47 -2.40 14.02 -16.11
CA GLU A 47 -1.92 13.06 -17.12
C GLU A 47 -0.79 12.15 -16.60
N TYR A 48 0.01 12.60 -15.63
CA TYR A 48 1.09 11.79 -15.05
C TYR A 48 0.60 10.72 -14.07
N PHE A 49 -0.66 10.79 -13.66
CA PHE A 49 -1.28 9.92 -12.67
C PHE A 49 -2.54 9.25 -13.24
N ASN A 50 -2.51 8.92 -14.53
CA ASN A 50 -3.58 8.22 -15.22
C ASN A 50 -3.45 6.70 -15.02
N SER A 51 -4.51 6.06 -14.53
CA SER A 51 -4.57 4.60 -14.35
C SER A 51 -4.59 3.79 -15.66
N GLY A 52 -4.92 4.43 -16.79
CA GLY A 52 -5.19 3.76 -18.07
C GLY A 52 -6.59 3.12 -18.17
N ASN A 53 -7.35 3.11 -17.09
CA ASN A 53 -8.72 2.61 -17.05
C ASN A 53 -9.70 3.74 -17.41
N ASP A 54 -10.53 3.53 -18.44
CA ASP A 54 -11.62 4.43 -18.81
C ASP A 54 -12.96 3.83 -18.33
N TYR A 55 -13.38 4.25 -17.13
CA TYR A 55 -14.55 3.75 -16.43
C TYR A 55 -15.68 4.78 -16.46
N SER A 56 -16.85 4.35 -16.91
CA SER A 56 -18.04 5.20 -17.01
C SER A 56 -19.16 4.78 -16.05
N GLN A 57 -19.13 3.56 -15.53
CA GLN A 57 -20.20 2.97 -14.74
C GLN A 57 -19.80 2.81 -13.27
N PRO A 58 -20.69 3.11 -12.30
CA PRO A 58 -20.37 3.02 -10.86
C PRO A 58 -19.84 1.64 -10.41
N TRP A 59 -20.32 0.56 -11.01
CA TRP A 59 -19.89 -0.80 -10.63
C TRP A 59 -18.42 -1.08 -11.00
N GLN A 60 -17.86 -0.40 -12.00
CA GLN A 60 -16.45 -0.56 -12.39
C GLN A 60 -15.53 -0.01 -11.29
N PHE A 61 -15.90 1.12 -10.68
CA PHE A 61 -15.17 1.67 -9.54
C PHE A 61 -15.29 0.75 -8.32
N VAL A 62 -16.47 0.17 -8.05
CA VAL A 62 -16.62 -0.81 -6.97
C VAL A 62 -15.72 -2.03 -7.20
N TYR A 63 -15.67 -2.54 -8.44
CA TYR A 63 -14.76 -3.60 -8.84
C TYR A 63 -13.29 -3.20 -8.62
N GLU A 64 -12.91 -1.98 -8.99
CA GLU A 64 -11.55 -1.46 -8.79
C GLU A 64 -11.13 -1.47 -7.33
N PHE A 65 -11.98 -0.96 -6.43
CA PHE A 65 -11.68 -0.97 -5.00
C PHE A 65 -11.47 -2.40 -4.47
N ILE A 66 -12.31 -3.34 -4.89
CA ILE A 66 -12.17 -4.74 -4.48
C ILE A 66 -10.88 -5.33 -5.05
N TYR A 67 -10.60 -5.10 -6.33
CA TYR A 67 -9.40 -5.59 -7.00
C TYR A 67 -8.12 -5.02 -6.36
N CYS A 68 -8.02 -3.71 -6.21
CA CYS A 68 -6.87 -3.04 -5.62
C CYS A 68 -6.65 -3.44 -4.15
N ILE A 69 -7.70 -3.67 -3.36
CA ILE A 69 -7.51 -4.09 -1.96
C ILE A 69 -7.12 -5.58 -1.86
N ILE A 70 -7.79 -6.46 -2.60
CA ILE A 70 -7.67 -7.92 -2.41
C ILE A 70 -6.59 -8.55 -3.29
N ALA A 71 -6.39 -8.05 -4.52
CA ALA A 71 -5.39 -8.60 -5.44
C ALA A 71 -4.05 -7.85 -5.33
N VAL A 72 -4.08 -6.52 -5.29
CA VAL A 72 -2.85 -5.70 -5.29
C VAL A 72 -2.35 -5.48 -3.86
N GLY A 73 -3.08 -4.67 -3.08
CA GLY A 73 -2.71 -4.29 -1.72
C GLY A 73 -2.48 -5.48 -0.79
N PHE A 74 -3.34 -6.51 -0.84
CA PHE A 74 -3.13 -7.71 -0.03
C PHE A 74 -1.81 -8.41 -0.36
N VAL A 75 -1.58 -8.72 -1.63
CA VAL A 75 -0.41 -9.51 -2.06
C VAL A 75 0.87 -8.74 -1.80
N GLU A 76 0.92 -7.47 -2.20
CA GLU A 76 2.13 -6.66 -2.07
C GLU A 76 2.43 -6.34 -0.60
N GLU A 77 1.46 -5.91 0.19
CA GLU A 77 1.72 -5.64 1.60
C GLU A 77 2.09 -6.92 2.34
N PHE A 78 1.42 -8.05 2.07
CA PHE A 78 1.77 -9.33 2.68
C PHE A 78 3.19 -9.76 2.37
N ILE A 79 3.65 -9.66 1.12
CA ILE A 79 5.02 -10.03 0.73
C ILE A 79 6.04 -9.10 1.37
N PHE A 80 5.87 -7.78 1.22
CA PHE A 80 6.91 -6.83 1.59
C PHE A 80 6.86 -6.48 3.09
N ARG A 81 5.71 -6.06 3.62
CA ARG A 81 5.57 -5.56 5.00
C ARG A 81 5.16 -6.66 5.99
N GLY A 82 4.56 -7.73 5.48
CA GLY A 82 4.31 -8.95 6.23
C GLY A 82 5.56 -9.82 6.29
N PHE A 83 5.92 -10.45 5.17
CA PHE A 83 6.96 -11.48 5.13
C PHE A 83 8.38 -10.92 5.17
N ILE A 84 8.79 -10.09 4.21
CA ILE A 84 10.17 -9.58 4.10
C ILE A 84 10.54 -8.77 5.35
N PHE A 85 9.71 -7.79 5.73
CA PHE A 85 9.95 -6.96 6.91
C PHE A 85 10.07 -7.80 8.19
N SER A 86 9.15 -8.73 8.44
CA SER A 86 9.22 -9.60 9.63
C SER A 86 10.42 -10.54 9.59
N ARG A 87 10.79 -11.06 8.42
CA ARG A 87 11.96 -11.95 8.27
C ARG A 87 13.27 -11.22 8.53
N VAL A 88 13.42 -9.99 8.03
CA VAL A 88 14.60 -9.16 8.34
C VAL A 88 14.71 -8.93 9.85
N LYS A 89 13.58 -8.67 10.52
CA LYS A 89 13.56 -8.54 11.98
C LYS A 89 13.89 -9.83 12.73
N SER A 90 13.36 -10.98 12.29
CA SER A 90 13.64 -12.26 12.94
C SER A 90 15.11 -12.69 12.81
N LEU A 91 15.80 -12.23 11.76
CA LEU A 91 17.23 -12.47 11.54
C LEU A 91 18.13 -11.48 12.30
N GLY A 92 17.59 -10.70 13.23
CA GLY A 92 18.35 -9.74 14.06
C GLY A 92 18.46 -8.33 13.46
N GLY A 93 17.79 -8.06 12.33
CA GLY A 93 17.71 -6.71 11.76
C GLY A 93 16.89 -5.77 12.64
N ASN A 94 17.38 -4.54 12.83
CA ASN A 94 16.59 -3.51 13.50
C ASN A 94 15.48 -2.95 12.58
N ASN A 95 14.59 -2.11 13.13
CA ASN A 95 13.49 -1.54 12.35
C ASN A 95 13.96 -0.73 11.14
N ILE A 96 15.11 -0.03 11.22
CA ILE A 96 15.64 0.77 10.11
C ILE A 96 16.06 -0.15 8.95
N VAL A 97 16.78 -1.23 9.25
CA VAL A 97 17.19 -2.20 8.23
C VAL A 97 15.96 -2.86 7.59
N ALA A 98 14.96 -3.23 8.39
CA ALA A 98 13.71 -3.82 7.88
C ALA A 98 12.94 -2.84 6.96
N VAL A 99 12.85 -1.56 7.34
CA VAL A 99 12.27 -0.50 6.49
C VAL A 99 13.02 -0.41 5.18
N ILE A 100 14.35 -0.25 5.21
CA ILE A 100 15.16 -0.06 4.01
C ILE A 100 15.02 -1.26 3.07
N VAL A 101 15.25 -2.48 3.57
CA VAL A 101 15.23 -3.69 2.74
C VAL A 101 13.84 -3.93 2.14
N SER A 102 12.78 -3.87 2.95
CA SER A 102 11.41 -4.06 2.46
C SER A 102 11.04 -3.03 1.39
N SER A 103 11.42 -1.76 1.58
CA SER A 103 11.00 -0.66 0.72
C SER A 103 11.79 -0.63 -0.58
N VAL A 104 13.09 -0.90 -0.52
CA VAL A 104 13.94 -0.98 -1.72
C VAL A 104 13.50 -2.16 -2.60
N LEU A 105 13.23 -3.33 -2.01
CA LEU A 105 12.72 -4.47 -2.77
C LEU A 105 11.34 -4.20 -3.36
N PHE A 106 10.47 -3.47 -2.65
CA PHE A 106 9.17 -3.04 -3.17
C PHE A 106 9.31 -2.10 -4.37
N GLY A 107 10.23 -1.13 -4.31
CA GLY A 107 10.53 -0.27 -5.44
C GLY A 107 11.07 -1.05 -6.64
N PHE A 108 12.02 -1.96 -6.43
CA PHE A 108 12.57 -2.79 -7.50
C PHE A 108 11.55 -3.73 -8.13
N PHE A 109 10.53 -4.16 -7.41
CA PHE A 109 9.44 -4.97 -7.98
C PHE A 109 8.72 -4.23 -9.12
N HIS A 110 8.72 -2.90 -9.10
CA HIS A 110 8.12 -2.06 -10.14
C HIS A 110 9.00 -1.86 -11.38
N ILE A 111 10.18 -2.49 -11.47
CA ILE A 111 11.05 -2.41 -12.66
C ILE A 111 10.40 -2.96 -13.93
N PHE A 112 9.47 -3.91 -13.79
CA PHE A 112 8.84 -4.60 -14.92
C PHE A 112 7.69 -3.81 -15.57
N GLY A 113 7.23 -2.74 -14.94
CA GLY A 113 6.14 -1.91 -15.46
C GLY A 113 6.38 -0.40 -15.39
N GLY A 114 7.44 0.05 -14.72
CA GLY A 114 7.67 1.45 -14.40
C GLY A 114 8.98 2.04 -14.92
N ASN A 115 9.03 3.37 -14.96
CA ASN A 115 10.26 4.12 -15.21
C ASN A 115 11.08 4.28 -13.89
N PRO A 116 12.34 4.76 -13.95
CA PRO A 116 13.16 4.94 -12.74
C PRO A 116 12.52 5.83 -11.66
N LEU A 117 11.67 6.78 -12.05
CA LEU A 117 10.93 7.62 -11.11
C LEU A 117 9.90 6.78 -10.33
N GLN A 118 9.18 5.87 -10.99
CA GLN A 118 8.22 4.98 -10.33
C GLN A 118 8.91 4.02 -9.33
N ILE A 119 10.08 3.47 -9.67
CA ILE A 119 10.87 2.64 -8.74
C ILE A 119 11.21 3.43 -7.48
N PHE A 120 11.64 4.69 -7.65
CA PHE A 120 12.00 5.55 -6.53
C PHE A 120 10.77 5.95 -5.69
N THR A 121 9.68 6.40 -6.32
CA THR A 121 8.48 6.83 -5.59
C THR A 121 7.80 5.67 -4.86
N THR A 122 7.70 4.49 -5.48
CA THR A 122 7.15 3.30 -4.83
C THR A 122 8.02 2.82 -3.68
N ALA A 123 9.34 2.92 -3.77
CA ALA A 123 10.23 2.68 -2.62
C ALA A 123 9.94 3.66 -1.46
N LEU A 124 9.73 4.95 -1.73
CA LEU A 124 9.36 5.92 -0.70
C LEU A 124 7.99 5.61 -0.07
N ILE A 125 7.01 5.20 -0.88
CA ILE A 125 5.69 4.75 -0.39
C ILE A 125 5.84 3.49 0.49
N GLY A 126 6.70 2.54 0.10
CA GLY A 126 7.03 1.37 0.90
C GLY A 126 7.59 1.74 2.28
N ALA A 127 8.50 2.73 2.30
CA ALA A 127 9.08 3.23 3.55
C ALA A 127 8.02 3.92 4.41
N PHE A 128 7.17 4.74 3.79
CA PHE A 128 6.04 5.39 4.44
C PHE A 128 5.11 4.39 5.11
N PHE A 129 4.71 3.31 4.43
CA PHE A 129 3.87 2.25 5.02
C PHE A 129 4.55 1.53 6.18
N CYS A 130 5.84 1.25 6.08
CA CYS A 130 6.58 0.70 7.22
C CYS A 130 6.54 1.64 8.43
N LEU A 131 6.72 2.95 8.21
CA LEU A 131 6.66 3.97 9.27
C LEU A 131 5.26 4.10 9.86
N CYS A 132 4.20 4.10 9.03
CA CYS A 132 2.82 4.08 9.49
C CYS A 132 2.57 2.92 10.45
N ARG A 133 2.94 1.70 10.06
CA ARG A 133 2.77 0.50 10.89
C ARG A 133 3.59 0.57 12.19
N LEU A 134 4.79 1.16 12.15
CA LEU A 134 5.64 1.28 13.33
C LEU A 134 5.22 2.38 14.32
N LYS A 135 4.53 3.43 13.84
CA LYS A 135 4.29 4.66 14.61
C LYS A 135 2.81 4.92 14.90
N ILE A 136 1.89 4.45 14.07
CA ILE A 136 0.46 4.70 14.21
C ILE A 136 -0.19 3.57 15.01
N LYS A 137 -0.92 3.93 16.06
CA LYS A 137 -1.62 2.97 16.92
C LYS A 137 -2.70 2.22 16.13
N ASN A 138 -2.74 0.90 16.27
CA ASN A 138 -3.64 0.00 15.54
C ASN A 138 -3.46 0.04 14.01
N CYS A 139 -2.34 0.58 13.49
CA CYS A 139 -1.97 0.40 12.10
C CYS A 139 -1.28 -0.95 11.95
N THR A 140 -2.01 -1.94 11.43
CA THR A 140 -1.53 -3.31 11.23
C THR A 140 -1.27 -3.57 9.76
N LEU A 141 -0.89 -4.79 9.42
CA LEU A 141 -0.83 -5.19 8.01
C LEU A 141 -2.19 -5.01 7.31
N LEU A 142 -3.31 -5.30 7.98
CA LEU A 142 -4.65 -5.06 7.43
C LEU A 142 -4.88 -3.58 7.10
N SER A 143 -4.43 -2.66 7.96
CA SER A 143 -4.51 -1.22 7.68
C SER A 143 -3.73 -0.84 6.43
N LEU A 144 -2.53 -1.39 6.25
CA LEU A 144 -1.70 -1.11 5.08
C LEU A 144 -2.33 -1.65 3.80
N ILE A 145 -2.88 -2.87 3.84
CA ILE A 145 -3.60 -3.50 2.71
C ILE A 145 -4.74 -2.60 2.22
N ILE A 146 -5.53 -2.08 3.17
CA ILE A 146 -6.65 -1.19 2.87
C ILE A 146 -6.13 0.17 2.38
N ALA A 147 -5.11 0.74 3.02
CA ALA A 147 -4.55 2.03 2.61
C ALA A 147 -4.01 1.98 1.19
N HIS A 148 -3.26 0.93 0.86
CA HIS A 148 -2.71 0.69 -0.47
C HIS A 148 -3.83 0.56 -1.51
N GLY A 149 -4.76 -0.38 -1.30
CA GLY A 149 -5.82 -0.61 -2.27
C GLY A 149 -6.77 0.57 -2.45
N VAL A 150 -7.05 1.33 -1.38
CA VAL A 150 -7.84 2.57 -1.45
C VAL A 150 -7.09 3.65 -2.22
N TYR A 151 -5.79 3.82 -1.97
CA TYR A 151 -4.97 4.79 -2.70
C TYR A 151 -4.97 4.48 -4.20
N ASP A 152 -4.68 3.23 -4.58
CA ASP A 152 -4.62 2.80 -5.98
C ASP A 152 -5.96 2.97 -6.69
N ALA A 153 -7.06 2.51 -6.07
CA ALA A 153 -8.39 2.64 -6.67
C ALA A 153 -8.80 4.11 -6.86
N LEU A 154 -8.38 5.01 -5.96
CA LEU A 154 -8.66 6.43 -6.09
C LEU A 154 -7.87 7.08 -7.24
N ILE A 155 -6.71 6.55 -7.65
CA ILE A 155 -6.03 7.00 -8.88
C ILE A 155 -6.97 6.85 -10.08
N THR A 156 -7.62 5.70 -10.19
CA THR A 156 -8.62 5.43 -11.24
C THR A 156 -9.82 6.37 -11.12
N VAL A 157 -10.31 6.65 -9.91
CA VAL A 157 -11.41 7.62 -9.71
C VAL A 157 -11.04 9.00 -10.23
N TRP A 158 -9.88 9.55 -9.82
CA TRP A 158 -9.47 10.88 -10.26
C TRP A 158 -9.13 10.96 -11.74
N SER A 159 -8.73 9.85 -12.36
CA SER A 159 -8.49 9.77 -13.81
C SER A 159 -9.78 9.89 -14.62
N ASN A 160 -10.93 9.55 -14.03
CA ASN A 160 -12.22 9.44 -14.73
C ASN A 160 -13.23 10.52 -14.33
N VAL A 161 -12.92 11.35 -13.33
CA VAL A 161 -13.74 12.49 -12.92
C VAL A 161 -13.14 13.75 -13.54
N GLN A 162 -13.89 14.40 -14.43
CA GLN A 162 -13.50 15.69 -15.00
C GLN A 162 -13.70 16.80 -13.95
N PHE A 163 -12.70 17.67 -13.81
CA PHE A 163 -12.73 18.86 -12.96
C PHE A 163 -12.81 20.15 -13.78
#